data_AF-A0A965EWT4-F1
#
_entry.id   AF-A0A965EWT4-F1
#
_cell.length_a   1.000
_cell.length_b   1.000
_cell.length_c   1.000
_cell.angle_alpha   90.00
_cell.angle_beta   90.00
_cell.angle_gamma   90.00
#
_symmetry.space_group_name_H-M   'P 1'
#
loop_
_entity.id
_entity.type
_entity.pdbx_description
1 polymer ?
#
loop_
_entity_poly.entity_id
_entity_poly.type
_entity_poly.pdbx_seq_one_letter_code
_entity_poly.pdbx_strand_id
1 'polypeptide(L)'
;PAGHGSKLARVLGAAVPQRPAPPRDPVHRAVAGQIERLLEWDRGVRADADDAVHQMRVATRQIRSLLQASEDAFGLTDDAWILGELRELAAVLGVARDAEVLAARYHHALEALPPHLVRGPIRDRLVGGARRRYEAGLRRSVSAMRSERYFRLLDALDALVVAQPPAPDSAAWDSYPPRRIEEL
;
A
#
# COMPACT_ATOMS: atom_id res chain seq x y z
N PRO A 1 -11.56 -6.50 38.43
CA PRO A 1 -10.24 -6.10 37.91
C PRO A 1 -9.60 -7.23 37.08
N ALA A 2 -9.80 -7.23 35.76
CA ALA A 2 -9.31 -8.28 34.87
C ALA A 2 -8.06 -7.79 34.11
N GLY A 3 -6.94 -8.47 34.38
CA GLY A 3 -5.62 -8.17 33.84
C GLY A 3 -5.50 -8.52 32.36
N HIS A 4 -5.28 -7.50 31.54
CA HIS A 4 -4.88 -7.65 30.15
C HIS A 4 -3.37 -7.82 30.11
N GLY A 5 -2.92 -9.08 30.22
CA GLY A 5 -1.51 -9.45 30.03
C GLY A 5 -1.07 -9.12 28.61
N SER A 6 -0.11 -8.19 28.51
CA SER A 6 0.39 -7.59 27.28
C SER A 6 0.86 -8.63 26.25
N LYS A 7 0.33 -8.52 25.01
CA LYS A 7 0.80 -9.27 23.82
C LYS A 7 2.32 -9.18 23.62
N LEU A 8 2.96 -8.12 24.13
CA LEU A 8 4.41 -7.92 24.04
C LEU A 8 5.21 -8.98 24.81
N ALA A 9 4.71 -9.47 25.94
CA ALA A 9 5.37 -10.52 26.71
C ALA A 9 5.36 -11.87 25.98
N ARG A 10 4.36 -12.11 25.11
CA ARG A 10 4.25 -13.33 24.30
C ARG A 10 5.22 -13.31 23.10
N VAL A 11 5.48 -12.13 22.53
CA VAL A 11 6.35 -11.98 21.35
C VAL A 11 7.83 -12.11 21.72
N LEU A 12 8.23 -11.69 22.93
CA LEU A 12 9.63 -11.79 23.38
C LEU A 12 10.05 -13.21 23.80
N GLY A 13 9.10 -14.14 23.97
CA GLY A 13 9.37 -15.52 24.42
C GLY A 13 8.95 -16.62 23.44
N ALA A 14 8.38 -16.30 22.27
CA ALA A 14 7.86 -17.28 21.33
C ALA A 14 8.70 -17.34 20.04
N ALA A 15 8.84 -18.57 19.52
CA ALA A 15 9.46 -18.89 18.25
C ALA A 15 9.02 -17.96 17.12
N VAL A 16 9.94 -17.72 16.16
CA VAL A 16 9.71 -16.94 14.94
C VAL A 16 8.31 -17.26 14.39
N PRO A 17 7.39 -16.29 14.29
CA PRO A 17 6.07 -16.54 13.74
C PRO A 17 6.25 -17.11 12.34
N GLN A 18 5.79 -18.36 12.15
CA GLN A 18 5.80 -19.00 10.85
C GLN A 18 4.95 -18.13 9.92
N ARG A 19 5.53 -17.72 8.78
CA ARG A 19 4.81 -16.93 7.80
C ARG A 19 3.59 -17.74 7.35
N PRO A 20 2.37 -17.19 7.46
CA PRO A 20 1.17 -17.92 7.06
C PRO A 20 1.31 -18.36 5.61
N ALA A 21 0.84 -19.58 5.31
CA ALA A 21 0.87 -20.10 3.94
C ALA A 21 0.11 -19.13 3.01
N PRO A 22 0.60 -18.90 1.77
CA PRO A 22 -0.02 -17.94 0.87
C PRO A 22 -1.48 -18.34 0.58
N PRO A 23 -2.38 -17.36 0.40
CA PRO A 23 -3.76 -17.64 0.07
C PRO A 23 -3.89 -18.54 -1.17
N ARG A 24 -4.83 -19.48 -1.09
CA ARG A 24 -5.09 -20.42 -2.19
C ARG A 24 -5.87 -19.74 -3.32
N ASP A 25 -6.82 -18.89 -2.95
CA ASP A 25 -7.58 -18.06 -3.87
C ASP A 25 -6.69 -17.02 -4.57
N PRO A 26 -6.74 -16.89 -5.92
CA PRO A 26 -5.91 -15.95 -6.67
C PRO A 26 -6.09 -14.48 -6.26
N VAL A 27 -7.32 -14.07 -5.91
CA VAL A 27 -7.62 -12.69 -5.54
C VAL A 27 -7.03 -12.38 -4.16
N HIS A 28 -7.24 -13.26 -3.17
CA HIS A 28 -6.62 -13.12 -1.85
C HIS A 28 -5.10 -13.11 -1.94
N ARG A 29 -4.50 -13.91 -2.84
CA ARG A 29 -3.05 -13.92 -3.06
C ARG A 29 -2.57 -12.59 -3.65
N ALA A 30 -3.29 -12.03 -4.62
CA ALA A 30 -2.96 -10.75 -5.21
C ALA A 30 -2.99 -9.63 -4.16
N VAL A 31 -4.04 -9.59 -3.32
CA VAL A 31 -4.16 -8.63 -2.23
C VAL A 31 -3.04 -8.80 -1.19
N ALA A 32 -2.78 -10.03 -0.75
CA ALA A 32 -1.68 -10.33 0.18
C ALA A 32 -0.33 -9.85 -0.37
N GLY A 33 -0.04 -10.08 -1.64
CA GLY A 33 1.19 -9.59 -2.28
C GLY A 33 1.29 -8.06 -2.28
N GLN A 34 0.18 -7.34 -2.47
CA GLN A 34 0.19 -5.87 -2.39
C GLN A 34 0.34 -5.36 -0.95
N ILE A 35 -0.21 -6.07 0.05
CA ILE A 35 0.00 -5.76 1.47
C ILE A 35 1.47 -5.96 1.85
N GLU A 36 2.12 -7.03 1.38
CA GLU A 36 3.55 -7.22 1.62
C GLU A 36 4.38 -6.05 1.02
N ARG A 37 4.06 -5.62 -0.20
CA ARG A 37 4.69 -4.44 -0.81
C ARG A 37 4.41 -3.17 -0.01
N LEU A 38 3.18 -2.97 0.49
CA LEU A 38 2.84 -1.84 1.35
C LEU A 38 3.73 -1.82 2.61
N LEU A 39 3.95 -2.96 3.24
CA LEU A 39 4.78 -3.09 4.46
C LEU A 39 6.28 -2.91 4.17
N GLU A 40 6.75 -3.37 3.01
CA GLU A 40 8.12 -3.10 2.54
C GLU A 40 8.34 -1.60 2.38
N TRP A 41 7.45 -0.92 1.65
CA TRP A 41 7.58 0.51 1.40
C TRP A 41 7.22 1.39 2.60
N ASP A 42 6.44 0.91 3.57
CA ASP A 42 6.29 1.58 4.88
C ASP A 42 7.66 1.82 5.53
N ARG A 43 8.52 0.79 5.55
CA ARG A 43 9.89 0.89 6.07
C ARG A 43 10.72 1.87 5.24
N GLY A 44 10.59 1.80 3.92
CA GLY A 44 11.25 2.72 2.99
C GLY A 44 10.87 4.18 3.24
N VAL A 45 9.58 4.49 3.39
CA VAL A 45 9.10 5.86 3.66
C VAL A 45 9.58 6.36 5.01
N ARG A 46 9.60 5.51 6.04
CA ARG A 46 10.16 5.87 7.36
C ARG A 46 11.65 6.16 7.32
N ALA A 47 12.39 5.52 6.41
CA ALA A 47 13.81 5.71 6.19
C ALA A 47 14.14 6.83 5.18
N ASP A 48 13.12 7.49 4.60
CA ASP A 48 13.28 8.42 3.47
C ASP A 48 14.08 7.78 2.30
N ALA A 49 13.80 6.52 2.00
CA ALA A 49 14.42 5.80 0.91
C ALA A 49 13.92 6.32 -0.45
N ASP A 50 14.78 6.22 -1.46
CA ASP A 50 14.49 6.66 -2.83
C ASP A 50 13.21 6.00 -3.38
N ASP A 51 12.36 6.80 -4.04
CA ASP A 51 11.07 6.42 -4.61
C ASP A 51 10.05 5.77 -3.62
N ALA A 52 10.36 5.67 -2.33
CA ALA A 52 9.56 4.89 -1.39
C ALA A 52 8.13 5.44 -1.22
N VAL A 53 7.98 6.76 -1.19
CA VAL A 53 6.67 7.43 -1.11
C VAL A 53 5.83 7.10 -2.34
N HIS A 54 6.45 7.08 -3.53
CA HIS A 54 5.77 6.73 -4.76
C HIS A 54 5.29 5.29 -4.72
N GLN A 55 6.16 4.36 -4.37
CA GLN A 55 5.86 2.93 -4.37
C GLN A 55 4.84 2.56 -3.30
N MET A 56 4.93 3.14 -2.09
CA MET A 56 3.92 2.95 -1.04
C MET A 56 2.54 3.44 -1.52
N ARG A 57 2.49 4.58 -2.21
CA ARG A 57 1.24 5.11 -2.78
C ARG A 57 0.69 4.21 -3.88
N VAL A 58 1.55 3.65 -4.73
CA VAL A 58 1.15 2.69 -5.77
C VAL A 58 0.55 1.44 -5.13
N ALA A 59 1.24 0.82 -4.17
CA ALA A 59 0.73 -0.35 -3.45
C ALA A 59 -0.62 -0.06 -2.77
N THR A 60 -0.74 1.06 -2.08
CA THR A 60 -2.00 1.50 -1.42
C THR A 60 -3.17 1.59 -2.42
N ARG A 61 -2.93 2.22 -3.58
CA ARG A 61 -3.96 2.34 -4.64
C ARG A 61 -4.31 0.99 -5.24
N GLN A 62 -3.31 0.11 -5.44
CA GLN A 62 -3.50 -1.22 -5.99
C GLN A 62 -4.32 -2.10 -5.04
N ILE A 63 -4.04 -2.07 -3.73
CA ILE A 63 -4.87 -2.76 -2.71
C ILE A 63 -6.31 -2.29 -2.84
N ARG A 64 -6.54 -0.97 -2.81
CA ARG A 64 -7.89 -0.42 -2.91
C ARG A 64 -8.60 -0.87 -4.19
N SER A 65 -7.94 -0.76 -5.34
CA SER A 65 -8.52 -1.17 -6.62
C SER A 65 -8.83 -2.66 -6.67
N LEU A 66 -7.99 -3.52 -6.10
CA LEU A 66 -8.27 -4.95 -6.01
C LEU A 66 -9.48 -5.22 -5.13
N LEU A 67 -9.54 -4.64 -3.93
CA LEU A 67 -10.68 -4.79 -3.02
C LEU A 67 -11.99 -4.33 -3.67
N GLN A 68 -12.00 -3.18 -4.34
CA GLN A 68 -13.18 -2.67 -5.07
C GLN A 68 -13.58 -3.55 -6.26
N ALA A 69 -12.61 -4.18 -6.94
CA ALA A 69 -12.91 -5.07 -8.05
C ALA A 69 -13.41 -6.46 -7.60
N SER A 70 -13.36 -6.76 -6.30
CA SER A 70 -13.67 -8.07 -5.75
C SER A 70 -14.39 -8.00 -4.40
N GLU A 71 -15.27 -7.01 -4.24
CA GLU A 71 -15.98 -6.73 -2.99
C GLU A 71 -16.72 -7.96 -2.44
N ASP A 72 -17.43 -8.70 -3.28
CA ASP A 72 -18.13 -9.93 -2.93
C ASP A 72 -17.20 -10.99 -2.32
N ALA A 73 -15.97 -11.11 -2.85
CA ALA A 73 -15.00 -12.11 -2.38
C ALA A 73 -14.45 -11.79 -0.98
N PHE A 74 -14.53 -10.52 -0.57
CA PHE A 74 -14.08 -10.04 0.74
C PHE A 74 -15.24 -9.63 1.67
N GLY A 75 -16.50 -9.81 1.23
CA GLY A 75 -17.68 -9.37 1.97
C GLY A 75 -17.71 -7.86 2.23
N LEU A 76 -17.18 -7.08 1.29
CA LEU A 76 -17.12 -5.62 1.36
C LEU A 76 -18.29 -4.98 0.62
N THR A 77 -18.52 -3.71 0.94
CA THR A 77 -19.40 -2.80 0.20
C THR A 77 -18.58 -1.61 -0.31
N ASP A 78 -19.08 -0.90 -1.32
CA ASP A 78 -18.46 0.31 -1.90
C ASP A 78 -18.08 1.39 -0.84
N ASP A 79 -18.83 1.47 0.26
CA ASP A 79 -18.64 2.40 1.37
C ASP A 79 -17.84 1.83 2.55
N ALA A 80 -17.24 0.65 2.38
CA ALA A 80 -16.47 0.01 3.43
C ALA A 80 -15.37 0.92 3.97
N TRP A 81 -15.31 1.04 5.30
CA TRP A 81 -14.36 1.90 6.02
C TRP A 81 -12.92 1.73 5.50
N ILE A 82 -12.47 0.49 5.27
CA ILE A 82 -11.13 0.17 4.80
C ILE A 82 -10.77 0.84 3.44
N LEU A 83 -11.74 0.97 2.53
CA LEU A 83 -11.54 1.62 1.24
C LEU A 83 -11.34 3.13 1.41
N GLY A 84 -12.09 3.73 2.34
CA GLY A 84 -11.92 5.12 2.76
C GLY A 84 -10.55 5.36 3.38
N GLU A 85 -10.10 4.47 4.26
CA GLU A 85 -8.76 4.54 4.87
C GLU A 85 -7.63 4.47 3.85
N LEU A 86 -7.70 3.53 2.91
CA LEU A 86 -6.73 3.42 1.82
C LEU A 86 -6.71 4.68 0.94
N ARG A 87 -7.88 5.27 0.68
CA ARG A 87 -8.00 6.55 -0.05
C ARG A 87 -7.30 7.68 0.69
N GLU A 88 -7.55 7.82 1.99
CA GLU A 88 -6.94 8.86 2.82
C GLU A 88 -5.42 8.69 2.91
N LEU A 89 -4.93 7.46 3.12
CA LEU A 89 -3.49 7.17 3.12
C LEU A 89 -2.83 7.56 1.78
N ALA A 90 -3.44 7.17 0.66
CA ALA A 90 -2.93 7.52 -0.67
C ALA A 90 -2.95 9.04 -0.94
N ALA A 91 -3.90 9.77 -0.36
CA ALA A 91 -3.99 11.23 -0.46
C ALA A 91 -2.86 11.91 0.33
N VAL A 92 -2.61 11.47 1.57
CA VAL A 92 -1.51 12.00 2.39
C VAL A 92 -0.16 11.76 1.71
N LEU A 93 0.10 10.53 1.24
CA LEU A 93 1.31 10.18 0.49
C LEU A 93 1.47 11.00 -0.79
N GLY A 94 0.34 11.33 -1.44
CA GLY A 94 0.30 12.14 -2.66
C GLY A 94 0.96 13.50 -2.51
N VAL A 95 0.80 14.17 -1.36
CA VAL A 95 1.37 15.51 -1.17
C VAL A 95 2.90 15.51 -1.18
N ALA A 96 3.52 14.48 -0.60
CA ALA A 96 4.97 14.30 -0.67
C ALA A 96 5.39 13.98 -2.11
N ARG A 97 4.72 13.03 -2.76
CA ARG A 97 5.04 12.63 -4.14
C ARG A 97 4.94 13.78 -5.14
N ASP A 98 3.90 14.61 -5.04
CA ASP A 98 3.72 15.73 -5.96
C ASP A 98 4.85 16.75 -5.83
N ALA A 99 5.31 17.01 -4.60
CA ALA A 99 6.43 17.90 -4.33
C ALA A 99 7.77 17.33 -4.83
N GLU A 100 7.97 16.01 -4.69
CA GLU A 100 9.13 15.29 -5.22
C GLU A 100 9.19 15.38 -6.75
N VAL A 101 8.07 15.07 -7.43
CA VAL A 101 7.95 15.17 -8.90
C VAL A 101 8.19 16.61 -9.35
N LEU A 102 7.67 17.60 -8.62
CA LEU A 102 7.89 19.01 -8.93
C LEU A 102 9.37 19.42 -8.79
N ALA A 103 10.06 18.93 -7.74
CA ALA A 103 11.48 19.17 -7.55
C ALA A 103 12.31 18.61 -8.71
N ALA A 104 12.04 17.36 -9.12
CA ALA A 104 12.68 16.72 -10.26
C ALA A 104 12.42 17.50 -11.57
N ARG A 105 11.17 17.91 -11.81
CA ARG A 105 10.81 18.72 -12.98
C ARG A 105 11.55 20.05 -13.02
N TYR A 106 11.63 20.78 -11.90
CA TYR A 106 12.39 22.02 -11.84
C TYR A 106 13.88 21.80 -12.05
N HIS A 107 14.44 20.74 -11.47
CA HIS A 107 15.84 20.39 -11.67
C HIS A 107 16.13 20.16 -13.16
N HIS A 108 15.38 19.26 -13.82
CA HIS A 108 15.55 18.97 -15.24
C HIS A 108 15.34 20.19 -16.14
N ALA A 109 14.33 21.01 -15.85
CA ALA A 109 14.07 22.23 -16.62
C ALA A 109 15.24 23.23 -16.53
N LEU A 110 15.87 23.35 -15.35
CA LEU A 110 17.03 24.24 -15.17
C LEU A 110 18.29 23.70 -15.83
N GLU A 111 18.52 22.38 -15.81
CA GLU A 111 19.66 21.75 -16.50
C GLU A 111 19.57 21.87 -18.03
N ALA A 112 18.35 21.91 -18.58
CA ALA A 112 18.14 22.08 -20.02
C ALA A 112 18.37 23.51 -20.52
N LEU A 113 18.52 24.49 -19.62
CA LEU A 113 18.74 25.89 -19.97
C LEU A 113 20.23 26.22 -20.09
N PRO A 114 20.63 27.07 -21.05
CA PRO A 114 21.95 27.67 -21.06
C PRO A 114 22.28 28.34 -19.71
N PRO A 115 23.48 28.13 -19.12
CA PRO A 115 23.80 28.60 -17.77
C PRO A 115 23.62 30.11 -17.57
N HIS A 116 23.84 30.92 -18.61
CA HIS A 116 23.69 32.38 -18.56
C HIS A 116 22.22 32.87 -18.46
N LEU A 117 21.25 31.98 -18.71
CA LEU A 117 19.82 32.24 -18.52
C LEU A 117 19.34 31.90 -17.11
N VAL A 118 20.10 31.08 -16.36
CA VAL A 118 19.81 30.75 -14.97
C VAL A 118 20.44 31.82 -14.07
N ARG A 119 19.64 32.83 -13.71
CA ARG A 119 20.12 33.99 -12.94
C ARG A 119 19.64 33.96 -11.49
N GLY A 120 20.50 34.42 -10.59
CA GLY A 120 20.17 34.61 -9.17
C GLY A 120 19.77 33.31 -8.46
N PRO A 121 19.02 33.39 -7.35
CA PRO A 121 18.71 32.23 -6.50
C PRO A 121 17.53 31.41 -7.03
N ILE A 122 17.32 31.35 -8.35
CA ILE A 122 16.15 30.68 -8.94
C ILE A 122 16.18 29.17 -8.72
N ARG A 123 17.38 28.56 -8.79
CA ARG A 123 17.58 27.14 -8.47
C ARG A 123 17.17 26.85 -7.03
N ASP A 124 17.66 27.63 -6.07
CA ASP A 124 17.36 27.44 -4.66
C ASP A 124 15.88 27.69 -4.34
N ARG A 125 15.26 28.68 -5.00
CA ARG A 125 13.84 28.98 -4.84
C ARG A 125 12.96 27.85 -5.37
N LEU A 126 13.23 27.35 -6.58
CA LEU A 126 12.40 26.34 -7.23
C LEU A 126 12.69 24.95 -6.66
N VAL A 127 13.91 24.46 -6.80
CA VAL A 127 14.30 23.11 -6.37
C VAL A 127 14.31 23.03 -4.85
N GLY A 128 14.96 23.97 -4.17
CA GLY A 128 14.97 24.00 -2.70
C GLY A 128 13.58 24.23 -2.09
N GLY A 129 12.75 25.07 -2.73
CA GLY A 129 11.36 25.25 -2.32
C GLY A 129 10.51 24.00 -2.48
N ALA A 130 10.66 23.26 -3.58
CA ALA A 130 9.99 21.98 -3.78
C ALA A 130 10.49 20.91 -2.80
N ARG A 131 11.80 20.84 -2.53
CA ARG A 131 12.39 19.94 -1.53
C ARG A 131 11.86 20.19 -0.12
N ARG A 132 11.73 21.45 0.30
CA ARG A 132 11.09 21.77 1.61
C ARG A 132 9.62 21.32 1.67
N ARG A 133 8.89 21.42 0.56
CA ARG A 133 7.51 20.91 0.49
C ARG A 133 7.48 19.39 0.56
N TYR A 134 8.42 18.70 -0.09
CA TYR A 134 8.60 17.25 0.02
C TYR A 134 8.82 16.85 1.47
N GLU A 135 9.80 17.45 2.16
CA GLU A 135 10.09 17.15 3.56
C GLU A 135 8.88 17.39 4.48
N ALA A 136 8.12 18.46 4.24
CA ALA A 136 6.88 18.73 4.98
C ALA A 136 5.77 17.71 4.67
N GLY A 137 5.68 17.24 3.42
CA GLY A 137 4.81 16.14 3.02
C GLY A 137 5.20 14.83 3.67
N LEU A 138 6.48 14.47 3.62
CA LEU A 138 7.03 13.26 4.20
C LEU A 138 6.77 13.20 5.71
N ARG A 139 7.01 14.30 6.44
CA ARG A 139 6.66 14.38 7.86
C ARG A 139 5.18 14.12 8.12
N ARG A 140 4.29 14.64 7.27
CA ARG A 140 2.84 14.37 7.39
C ARG A 140 2.51 12.91 7.10
N SER A 141 3.13 12.30 6.08
CA SER A 141 2.99 10.87 5.78
C SER A 141 3.42 10.01 6.97
N VAL A 142 4.63 10.25 7.50
CA VAL A 142 5.14 9.49 8.65
C VAL A 142 4.28 9.68 9.89
N SER A 143 3.75 10.88 10.14
CA SER A 143 2.79 11.12 11.23
C SER A 143 1.49 10.34 11.03
N ALA A 144 0.94 10.31 9.82
CA ALA A 144 -0.25 9.51 9.51
C ALA A 144 0.02 8.00 9.72
N MET A 145 1.18 7.51 9.28
CA MET A 145 1.63 6.13 9.46
C MET A 145 1.97 5.76 10.92
N ARG A 146 1.98 6.73 11.83
CA ARG A 146 2.14 6.51 13.29
C ARG A 146 0.82 6.61 14.04
N SER A 147 -0.27 6.91 13.35
CA SER A 147 -1.58 7.06 13.97
C SER A 147 -2.22 5.71 14.28
N GLU A 148 -3.07 5.67 15.31
CA GLU A 148 -3.90 4.50 15.63
C GLU A 148 -4.78 4.10 14.45
N ARG A 149 -5.24 5.08 13.66
CA ARG A 149 -6.04 4.88 12.44
C ARG A 149 -5.30 4.03 11.41
N TYR A 150 -4.00 4.31 11.19
CA TYR A 150 -3.17 3.52 10.29
C TYR A 150 -2.94 2.10 10.78
N PHE A 151 -2.69 1.89 12.08
CA PHE A 151 -2.53 0.54 12.61
C PHE A 151 -3.83 -0.28 12.51
N ARG A 152 -4.99 0.34 12.75
CA ARG A 152 -6.29 -0.32 12.52
C ARG A 152 -6.51 -0.69 11.05
N LEU A 153 -6.04 0.12 10.11
CA LEU A 153 -6.06 -0.23 8.69
C LEU A 153 -5.19 -1.47 8.42
N LEU A 154 -3.98 -1.54 8.96
CA LEU A 154 -3.11 -2.71 8.80
C LEU A 154 -3.75 -3.98 9.39
N ASP A 155 -4.29 -3.89 10.61
CA ASP A 155 -4.99 -5.01 11.26
C ASP A 155 -6.19 -5.49 10.42
N ALA A 156 -6.94 -4.57 9.82
CA ALA A 156 -8.06 -4.90 8.94
C ALA A 156 -7.62 -5.58 7.63
N LEU A 157 -6.52 -5.11 7.03
CA LEU A 157 -5.94 -5.72 5.83
C LEU A 157 -5.46 -7.15 6.10
N ASP A 158 -4.79 -7.38 7.25
CA ASP A 158 -4.36 -8.71 7.66
C ASP A 158 -5.56 -9.64 7.90
N ALA A 159 -6.62 -9.13 8.54
CA ALA A 159 -7.84 -9.90 8.79
C ALA A 159 -8.52 -10.34 7.49
N LEU A 160 -8.55 -9.49 6.45
CA LEU A 160 -9.11 -9.84 5.14
C LEU A 160 -8.37 -11.00 4.47
N VAL A 161 -7.04 -11.04 4.58
CA VAL A 161 -6.25 -12.13 4.00
C VAL A 161 -6.47 -13.45 4.73
N VAL A 162 -6.64 -13.41 6.05
CA VAL A 162 -6.85 -14.59 6.89
C VAL A 162 -8.25 -15.19 6.71
N ALA A 163 -9.26 -14.37 6.41
CA ALA A 163 -10.66 -14.77 6.30
C ALA A 163 -11.03 -15.57 5.03
N GLN A 164 -10.05 -16.00 4.21
CA GLN A 164 -10.32 -16.73 2.97
C GLN A 164 -11.23 -17.95 3.21
N PRO A 165 -12.26 -18.18 2.37
CA PRO A 165 -13.05 -19.41 2.42
C PRO A 165 -12.18 -20.63 2.09
N PRO A 166 -12.50 -21.84 2.60
CA PRO A 166 -11.80 -23.05 2.21
C PRO A 166 -11.89 -23.22 0.69
N ALA A 167 -10.79 -23.67 0.08
CA ALA A 167 -10.72 -23.86 -1.36
C ALA A 167 -11.89 -24.77 -1.81
N PRO A 168 -12.56 -24.47 -2.94
CA PRO A 168 -13.51 -25.40 -3.52
C PRO A 168 -12.81 -26.73 -3.77
N ASP A 169 -13.46 -27.82 -3.37
CA ASP A 169 -12.92 -29.16 -3.51
C ASP A 169 -12.64 -29.43 -4.99
N SER A 170 -11.39 -29.71 -5.35
CA SER A 170 -11.00 -29.97 -6.75
C SER A 170 -11.73 -31.20 -7.32
N ALA A 171 -12.29 -32.05 -6.46
CA ALA A 171 -13.14 -33.17 -6.82
C ALA A 171 -14.44 -32.77 -7.55
N ALA A 172 -14.91 -31.51 -7.44
CA ALA A 172 -16.12 -31.06 -8.11
C ALA A 172 -15.95 -30.83 -9.62
N TRP A 173 -14.72 -30.57 -10.09
CA TRP A 173 -14.41 -30.35 -11.51
C TRP A 173 -14.25 -31.66 -12.30
N ASP A 174 -13.95 -32.78 -11.62
CA ASP A 174 -13.88 -34.12 -12.23
C ASP A 174 -15.26 -34.75 -12.47
N SER A 175 -16.34 -34.13 -11.97
CA SER A 175 -17.72 -34.63 -12.10
C SER A 175 -18.44 -34.16 -13.38
N TYR A 176 -17.82 -33.33 -14.22
CA TYR A 176 -18.46 -32.89 -15.47
C TYR A 176 -18.07 -33.85 -16.61
N PRO A 177 -18.99 -34.69 -17.11
CA PRO A 177 -18.70 -35.49 -18.29
C PRO A 177 -18.46 -34.55 -19.49
N PRO A 178 -17.49 -34.85 -20.38
CA PRO A 178 -17.28 -34.06 -21.57
C PRO A 178 -18.56 -34.08 -22.42
N ARG A 179 -19.16 -32.91 -22.67
CA ARG A 179 -20.20 -32.80 -23.71
C ARG A 179 -19.54 -33.10 -25.04
N ARG A 180 -19.90 -34.25 -25.65
CA ARG A 180 -19.65 -34.48 -27.08
C ARG A 180 -20.30 -33.33 -27.84
N ILE A 181 -19.48 -32.57 -28.55
CA ILE A 181 -19.94 -31.76 -29.66
C ILE A 181 -20.06 -32.75 -30.83
N GLU A 182 -21.24 -33.33 -30.97
CA GLU A 182 -21.69 -33.90 -32.24
C GLU A 182 -22.73 -32.93 -32.82
N GLU A 183 -22.38 -32.42 -34.00
CA GLU A 183 -23.25 -31.90 -35.06
C GLU A 183 -24.16 -30.70 -34.76
N LEU A 184 -23.80 -29.54 -35.32
CA LEU A 184 -24.55 -28.76 -36.33
C LEU A 184 -23.55 -27.82 -37.06
#